data_AF-A0A847AKQ7-F1
#
_entry.id   AF-A0A847AKQ7-F1
#
_cell.length_a   1.000
_cell.length_b   1.000
_cell.length_c   1.000
_cell.angle_alpha   90.00
_cell.angle_beta   90.00
_cell.angle_gamma   90.00
#
_symmetry.space_group_name_H-M   'P 1'
#
loop_
_entity.id
_entity.type
_entity.pdbx_description
1 polymer ?
#
loop_
_entity_poly.entity_id
_entity_poly.type
_entity_poly.pdbx_seq_one_letter_code
_entity_poly.pdbx_strand_id
1 'polypeptide(L)'
;MKHTFLITAVLLFSYSAQSQDNQLTSEEFAEGWELLFDGETLKGWKAYNGDVPKSWSVNENSIYCDGSRGGDDIMTIEKYGDFDLKFEWKIEERGNSGVIYRAREGKQWSKAH
;
A
#
# COMPACT_ATOMS: atom_id res chain seq x y z
N MET A 1 49.02 37.12 -22.59
CA MET A 1 47.99 36.91 -21.56
C MET A 1 47.00 35.89 -22.13
N LYS A 2 46.94 34.68 -21.56
CA LYS A 2 46.07 33.60 -22.06
C LYS A 2 44.80 33.58 -21.20
N HIS A 3 43.66 33.94 -21.77
CA HIS A 3 42.37 33.85 -21.10
C HIS A 3 41.77 32.47 -21.37
N THR A 4 41.76 31.61 -20.34
CA THR A 4 41.04 30.34 -20.35
C THR A 4 39.65 30.61 -19.79
N PHE A 5 38.60 30.43 -20.59
CA PHE A 5 37.22 30.41 -20.12
C PHE A 5 36.82 28.97 -19.78
N LEU A 6 36.43 28.73 -18.52
CA LEU A 6 35.75 27.51 -18.12
C LEU A 6 34.25 27.66 -18.47
N ILE A 7 33.74 26.81 -19.36
CA ILE A 7 32.31 26.66 -19.59
C ILE A 7 31.83 25.58 -18.64
N THR A 8 31.14 25.99 -17.57
CA THR A 8 30.44 25.05 -16.68
C THR A 8 29.13 24.66 -17.34
N ALA A 9 29.04 23.46 -17.86
CA ALA A 9 27.79 22.89 -18.35
C ALA A 9 26.88 22.58 -17.14
N VAL A 10 25.79 23.33 -17.00
CA VAL A 10 24.74 23.04 -16.02
C VAL A 10 23.81 22.00 -16.64
N LEU A 11 23.99 20.74 -16.25
CA LEU A 11 23.04 19.67 -16.55
C LEU A 11 21.78 19.88 -15.70
N LEU A 12 20.72 20.40 -16.32
CA LEU A 12 19.40 20.44 -15.72
C LEU A 12 18.83 19.01 -15.72
N PHE A 13 19.06 18.28 -14.65
CA PHE A 13 18.28 17.08 -14.33
C PHE A 13 16.87 17.55 -13.97
N SER A 14 15.93 17.44 -14.90
CA SER A 14 14.51 17.56 -14.60
C SER A 14 14.12 16.40 -13.69
N TYR A 15 13.98 16.68 -12.39
CA TYR A 15 13.42 15.76 -11.41
C TYR A 15 11.92 15.67 -11.71
N SER A 16 11.50 14.66 -12.46
CA SER A 16 10.09 14.30 -12.52
C SER A 16 9.65 13.95 -11.10
N ALA A 17 8.68 14.69 -10.58
CA ALA A 17 8.06 14.44 -9.29
C ALA A 17 7.24 13.14 -9.38
N GLN A 18 7.95 12.01 -9.36
CA GLN A 18 7.33 10.72 -9.17
C GLN A 18 6.99 10.63 -7.68
N SER A 19 5.70 10.46 -7.37
CA SER A 19 5.26 10.26 -5.99
C SER A 19 6.03 9.09 -5.41
N GLN A 20 6.58 9.27 -4.21
CA GLN A 20 7.19 8.17 -3.48
C GLN A 20 6.07 7.24 -2.98
N ASP A 21 6.29 5.93 -3.03
CA ASP A 21 5.28 4.95 -2.61
C ASP A 21 4.78 5.24 -1.19
N ASN A 22 3.49 4.99 -0.96
CA ASN A 22 2.81 5.19 0.32
C ASN A 22 2.85 6.64 0.83
N GLN A 23 2.81 7.61 -0.08
CA GLN A 23 2.62 9.03 0.21
C GLN A 23 1.54 9.59 -0.72
N LEU A 24 0.70 10.48 -0.18
CA LEU A 24 -0.28 11.20 -1.00
C LEU A 24 0.41 12.31 -1.77
N THR A 25 0.02 12.50 -3.03
CA THR A 25 0.35 13.75 -3.73
C THR A 25 -0.41 14.92 -3.11
N SER A 26 -0.02 16.15 -3.46
CA SER A 26 -0.74 17.34 -3.01
C SER A 26 -2.17 17.37 -3.53
N GLU A 27 -2.38 16.86 -4.74
CA GLU A 27 -3.69 16.71 -5.38
C GLU A 27 -4.54 15.66 -4.65
N GLU A 28 -3.99 14.48 -4.38
CA GLU A 28 -4.71 13.42 -3.65
C GLU A 28 -5.12 13.89 -2.25
N PHE A 29 -4.24 14.60 -1.53
CA PHE A 29 -4.58 15.20 -0.25
C PHE A 29 -5.72 16.23 -0.38
N ALA A 30 -5.67 17.10 -1.39
CA ALA A 30 -6.69 18.12 -1.62
C ALA A 30 -8.06 17.52 -2.03
N GLU A 31 -8.05 16.37 -2.70
CA GLU A 31 -9.25 15.59 -3.05
C GLU A 31 -9.80 14.78 -1.87
N GLY A 32 -9.08 14.72 -0.75
CA GLY A 32 -9.52 14.03 0.48
C GLY A 32 -9.18 12.56 0.52
N TRP A 33 -8.21 12.09 -0.26
CA TRP A 33 -7.68 10.73 -0.14
C TRP A 33 -7.00 10.53 1.22
N GLU A 34 -7.04 9.29 1.70
CA GLU A 34 -6.32 8.85 2.89
C GLU A 34 -5.44 7.63 2.59
N LEU A 35 -4.33 7.52 3.30
CA LEU A 35 -3.47 6.35 3.23
C LEU A 35 -4.02 5.25 4.15
N LEU A 36 -4.38 4.11 3.56
CA LEU A 36 -4.68 2.88 4.31
C LEU A 36 -3.41 2.13 4.75
N PHE A 37 -2.27 2.47 4.18
CA PHE A 37 -0.98 1.88 4.50
C PHE A 37 0.11 2.95 4.45
N ASP A 38 0.94 3.00 5.49
CA ASP A 38 2.00 4.01 5.67
C ASP A 38 3.34 3.59 5.06
N GLY A 39 3.43 2.38 4.49
CA GLY A 39 4.67 1.81 3.95
C GLY A 39 5.53 1.09 4.98
N GLU A 40 5.21 1.17 6.27
CA GLU A 40 6.10 0.76 7.35
C GLU A 40 5.46 -0.22 8.34
N THR A 41 4.15 -0.09 8.59
CA THR A 41 3.45 -0.83 9.64
C THR A 41 2.12 -1.39 9.15
N LEU A 42 1.67 -2.48 9.78
CA LEU A 42 0.31 -3.01 9.59
C LEU A 42 -0.70 -2.32 10.52
N LYS A 43 -0.43 -1.08 10.93
CA LYS A 43 -1.38 -0.29 11.71
C LYS A 43 -2.63 -0.05 10.87
N GLY A 44 -3.80 -0.21 11.48
CA GLY A 44 -5.07 -0.12 10.77
C GLY A 44 -5.53 -1.44 10.15
N TRP A 45 -4.74 -2.52 10.26
CA TRP A 45 -5.08 -3.85 9.76
C TRP A 45 -5.28 -4.86 10.90
N LYS A 46 -6.16 -5.84 10.66
CA LYS A 46 -6.47 -6.95 11.58
C LYS A 46 -6.89 -8.19 10.80
N ALA A 47 -6.91 -9.37 11.43
CA ALA A 47 -7.55 -10.54 10.86
C ALA A 47 -9.07 -10.52 11.12
N TYR A 48 -9.79 -11.40 10.42
CA TYR A 48 -11.19 -11.70 10.76
C TYR A 48 -11.31 -12.19 12.21
N ASN A 49 -11.92 -11.39 13.08
CA ASN A 49 -12.05 -11.62 14.53
C ASN A 49 -10.72 -11.87 15.29
N GLY A 50 -9.60 -11.24 14.88
CA GLY A 50 -8.34 -11.41 15.60
C GLY A 50 -7.21 -10.48 15.17
N ASP A 51 -6.02 -10.74 15.70
CA ASP A 51 -4.79 -10.03 15.34
C ASP A 51 -4.29 -10.46 13.97
N VAL A 52 -3.48 -9.61 13.32
CA VAL A 52 -2.88 -9.89 12.02
C VAL A 52 -2.13 -11.24 12.04
N PRO A 53 -2.36 -12.14 11.07
CA PRO A 53 -1.69 -13.43 11.02
C PRO A 53 -0.20 -13.27 10.72
N LYS A 54 0.63 -14.19 11.21
CA LYS A 54 2.09 -14.17 10.99
C LYS A 54 2.52 -14.30 9.53
N SER A 55 1.63 -14.74 8.65
CA SER A 55 1.86 -14.80 7.19
C SER A 55 1.88 -13.42 6.54
N TRP A 56 1.35 -12.39 7.24
CA TRP A 56 1.33 -11.01 6.77
C TRP A 56 2.42 -10.18 7.45
N SER A 57 3.13 -9.39 6.64
CA SER A 57 4.23 -8.55 7.06
C SER A 57 4.37 -7.34 6.15
N VAL A 58 5.25 -6.41 6.52
CA VAL A 58 5.70 -5.35 5.61
C VAL A 58 7.02 -5.79 4.98
N ASN A 59 7.09 -5.76 3.66
CA ASN A 59 8.27 -6.09 2.87
C ASN A 59 8.38 -5.11 1.70
N GLU A 60 9.54 -4.48 1.52
CA GLU A 60 9.79 -3.53 0.42
C GLU A 60 8.65 -2.50 0.23
N ASN A 61 8.30 -1.79 1.32
CA ASN A 61 7.26 -0.77 1.34
C ASN A 61 5.88 -1.29 0.87
N SER A 62 5.61 -2.59 1.03
CA SER A 62 4.37 -3.24 0.62
C SER A 62 3.85 -4.14 1.75
N ILE A 63 2.53 -4.26 1.84
CA ILE A 63 1.91 -5.32 2.64
C ILE A 63 2.08 -6.64 1.88
N TYR A 64 2.80 -7.57 2.48
CA TYR A 64 3.19 -8.84 1.86
C TYR A 64 2.63 -10.04 2.64
N CYS A 65 2.01 -10.96 1.89
CA CYS A 65 1.59 -12.27 2.39
C CYS A 65 2.52 -13.35 1.82
N ASP A 66 3.16 -14.11 2.69
CA ASP A 66 4.05 -15.22 2.29
C ASP A 66 3.29 -16.49 1.86
N GLY A 67 1.96 -16.45 1.88
CA GLY A 67 1.08 -17.58 1.53
C GLY A 67 1.11 -18.75 2.53
N SER A 68 1.93 -18.67 3.57
CA SER A 68 1.98 -19.71 4.60
C SER A 68 0.62 -19.80 5.30
N ARG A 69 0.25 -21.02 5.70
CA ARG A 69 -1.03 -21.31 6.38
C ARG A 69 -2.28 -20.95 5.57
N GLY A 70 -2.16 -20.86 4.25
CA GLY A 70 -3.26 -20.55 3.35
C GLY A 70 -3.56 -19.05 3.20
N GLY A 71 -2.75 -18.16 3.79
CA GLY A 71 -2.87 -16.72 3.59
C GLY A 71 -4.15 -16.11 4.15
N ASP A 72 -4.53 -16.47 5.39
CA ASP A 72 -5.69 -15.93 6.12
C ASP A 72 -5.93 -14.43 5.82
N ASP A 73 -7.15 -14.04 5.49
CA ASP A 73 -7.46 -12.65 5.13
C ASP A 73 -7.15 -11.65 6.25
N ILE A 74 -6.66 -10.47 5.84
CA ILE A 74 -6.66 -9.26 6.66
C ILE A 74 -7.72 -8.29 6.18
N MET A 75 -8.14 -7.41 7.06
CA MET A 75 -9.11 -6.36 6.80
C MET A 75 -8.73 -5.08 7.53
N THR A 76 -9.26 -3.94 7.06
CA THR A 76 -9.17 -2.68 7.78
C THR A 76 -9.87 -2.79 9.13
N ILE A 77 -9.32 -2.14 10.15
CA ILE A 77 -9.98 -1.96 11.45
C ILE A 77 -11.21 -1.05 11.26
N GLU A 78 -11.03 0.03 10.50
CA GLU A 78 -12.09 0.97 10.18
C GLU A 78 -13.06 0.40 9.15
N LYS A 79 -14.29 0.90 9.20
CA LYS A 79 -15.39 0.50 8.31
C LYS A 79 -15.75 1.65 7.39
N TYR A 80 -15.84 1.35 6.11
CA TYR A 80 -16.11 2.33 5.07
C TYR A 80 -17.51 2.13 4.47
N GLY A 81 -18.16 3.25 4.14
CA GLY A 81 -19.43 3.30 3.44
C GLY A 81 -19.24 3.25 1.93
N ASP A 82 -19.55 4.36 1.27
CA ASP A 82 -19.15 4.58 -0.13
C ASP A 82 -17.71 5.10 -0.15
N PHE A 83 -16.90 4.57 -1.07
CA PHE A 83 -15.47 4.88 -1.17
C PHE A 83 -14.98 4.66 -2.60
N ASP A 84 -13.90 5.36 -2.94
CA ASP A 84 -13.03 5.01 -4.05
C ASP A 84 -11.75 4.37 -3.48
N LEU A 85 -11.30 3.25 -4.05
CA LEU A 85 -10.10 2.54 -3.61
C LEU A 85 -9.09 2.50 -4.75
N LYS A 86 -7.89 3.00 -4.48
CA LYS A 86 -6.73 2.93 -5.37
C LYS A 86 -5.62 2.16 -4.65
N PHE A 87 -5.07 1.14 -5.31
CA PHE A 87 -3.96 0.37 -4.78
C PHE A 87 -3.20 -0.30 -5.94
N GLU A 88 -1.94 -0.61 -5.69
CA GLU A 88 -1.12 -1.44 -6.56
C GLU A 88 -0.98 -2.84 -5.94
N TRP A 89 -0.79 -3.85 -6.78
CA TRP A 89 -0.65 -5.22 -6.33
C TRP A 89 0.31 -5.99 -7.23
N LYS A 90 0.91 -7.03 -6.64
CA LYS A 90 1.77 -7.98 -7.34
C LYS A 90 1.51 -9.36 -6.76
N ILE A 91 1.61 -10.38 -7.60
CA ILE A 91 1.44 -11.78 -7.20
C ILE A 91 2.52 -12.65 -7.83
N GLU A 92 2.91 -13.71 -7.13
CA GLU A 92 3.82 -14.71 -7.68
C GLU A 92 3.13 -15.62 -8.69
N GLU A 93 3.93 -16.36 -9.47
CA GLU A 93 3.41 -17.32 -10.44
C GLU A 93 2.51 -18.34 -9.72
N ARG A 94 1.27 -18.50 -10.23
CA ARG A 94 0.23 -19.37 -9.65
C ARG A 94 -0.28 -18.95 -8.26
N GLY A 95 0.05 -17.75 -7.78
CA GLY A 95 -0.56 -17.21 -6.57
C GLY A 95 -2.05 -16.92 -6.77
N ASN A 96 -2.80 -16.94 -5.67
CA ASN A 96 -4.21 -16.57 -5.63
C ASN A 96 -4.44 -15.60 -4.46
N SER A 97 -5.04 -14.45 -4.74
CA SER A 97 -5.39 -13.44 -3.76
C SER A 97 -6.54 -12.59 -4.32
N GLY A 98 -7.08 -11.69 -3.50
CA GLY A 98 -8.15 -10.79 -3.92
C GLY A 98 -8.41 -9.68 -2.91
N VAL A 99 -9.17 -8.69 -3.34
CA VAL A 99 -9.70 -7.63 -2.47
C VAL A 99 -11.18 -7.88 -2.25
N ILE A 100 -11.57 -8.00 -0.98
CA ILE A 100 -12.96 -8.11 -0.55
C ILE A 100 -13.37 -6.77 0.03
N TYR A 101 -14.48 -6.21 -0.46
CA TYR A 101 -15.08 -5.00 0.09
C TYR A 101 -16.42 -5.30 0.76
N ARG A 102 -16.83 -4.41 1.68
CA ARG A 102 -18.04 -4.57 2.50
C ARG A 102 -18.06 -5.89 3.30
N ALA A 103 -16.86 -6.38 3.67
CA ALA A 103 -16.69 -7.52 4.55
C ALA A 103 -17.37 -7.25 5.91
N ARG A 104 -18.01 -8.28 6.46
CA ARG A 104 -18.70 -8.20 7.75
C ARG A 104 -18.07 -9.18 8.72
N GLU A 105 -17.62 -8.69 9.85
CA GLU A 105 -17.15 -9.52 10.97
C GLU A 105 -18.24 -9.67 12.04
N GLY A 106 -18.28 -10.84 12.68
CA GLY A 106 -19.16 -11.13 13.81
C GLY A 106 -19.41 -12.63 13.97
N LYS A 107 -19.78 -13.07 15.18
CA LYS A 107 -20.01 -14.49 15.48
C LYS A 107 -21.07 -15.17 14.60
N GLN A 108 -21.97 -14.39 14.02
CA GLN A 108 -23.03 -14.84 13.14
C GLN A 108 -22.60 -15.04 11.68
N TRP A 109 -21.38 -14.62 11.32
CA TRP A 109 -20.85 -14.72 9.96
C TRP A 109 -19.70 -15.72 9.96
N SER A 110 -19.69 -16.64 9.00
CA SER A 110 -18.52 -17.49 8.74
C SER A 110 -17.42 -16.64 8.10
N LYS A 111 -16.14 -17.02 8.31
CA LYS A 111 -15.04 -16.47 7.50
C LYS A 111 -15.37 -16.64 6.01
N ALA A 112 -14.96 -15.68 5.18
CA ALA A 112 -14.93 -15.87 3.74
C ALA A 112 -13.97 -17.04 3.40
N HIS A 113 -14.29 -17.80 2.36
CA HIS A 113 -13.49 -18.93 1.87
C HIS A 113 -13.02 -18.64 0.45
#